data_AF-A0A554J5A4-F1
#
_entry.id   AF-A0A554J5A4-F1
#
_cell.length_a   1.000
_cell.length_b   1.000
_cell.length_c   1.000
_cell.angle_alpha   90.00
_cell.angle_beta   90.00
_cell.angle_gamma   90.00
#
_symmetry.space_group_name_H-M   'P 1'
#
loop_
_entity.id
_entity.type
_entity.pdbx_description
1 polymer ?
#
loop_
_entity_poly.entity_id
_entity_poly.type
_entity_poly.pdbx_seq_one_letter_code
_entity_poly.pdbx_strand_id
1 'polypeptide(L)'
;METPEEHGMGTHVYHLYVIKLKNQKIRDRLQLYLAENGISTVLHYPIPVHLQEAYNFLGHKVGDFPRTETNSNTILSLPMFPGITDKEIIKVVESIKEFFS
;
A
#
# COMPACT_ATOMS: atom_id res chain seq x y z
N MET A 1 10.55 1.43 -5.69
CA MET A 1 9.50 1.52 -4.64
C MET A 1 9.55 2.93 -4.13
N GLU A 2 8.40 3.57 -3.97
CA GLU A 2 8.30 4.89 -3.35
C GLU A 2 7.79 4.71 -1.92
N THR A 3 8.35 5.49 -0.99
CA THR A 3 7.95 5.54 0.42
C THR A 3 7.18 6.82 0.70
N PRO A 4 6.45 6.92 1.82
CA PRO A 4 5.84 8.18 2.24
C PRO A 4 6.88 9.30 2.31
N GLU A 5 6.53 10.50 1.84
CA GLU A 5 7.35 11.70 1.89
C GLU A 5 6.61 12.82 2.65
N GLU A 6 7.36 13.70 3.31
CA GLU A 6 6.83 14.91 3.96
C GLU A 6 7.05 16.11 3.03
N HIS A 7 5.98 16.85 2.75
CA HIS A 7 6.01 18.00 1.82
C HIS A 7 6.20 19.35 2.52
N GLY A 8 6.75 19.37 3.75
CA GLY A 8 7.13 20.59 4.48
C GLY A 8 5.99 21.41 5.08
N MET A 9 4.72 21.00 4.92
CA MET A 9 3.55 21.67 5.52
C MET A 9 3.09 21.02 6.84
N GLY A 10 3.76 19.97 7.28
CA GLY A 10 3.42 19.20 8.48
C GLY A 10 4.14 17.85 8.48
N THR A 11 4.06 17.15 9.61
CA THR A 11 4.62 15.81 9.77
C THR A 11 3.52 14.75 9.80
N HIS A 12 3.86 13.53 9.39
CA HIS A 12 2.92 12.42 9.47
C HIS A 12 2.81 11.90 10.91
N VAL A 13 1.60 11.55 11.33
CA VAL A 13 1.39 10.72 12.54
C VAL A 13 1.51 9.22 12.23
N TYR A 14 1.75 8.88 10.95
CA TYR A 14 1.93 7.51 10.45
C TYR A 14 0.86 6.52 10.91
N HIS A 15 -0.43 6.90 10.80
CA HIS A 15 -1.52 5.92 11.00
C HIS A 15 -1.37 4.71 10.07
N LEU A 16 -0.86 4.94 8.86
CA LEU A 16 -0.48 3.91 7.89
C LEU A 16 0.92 4.23 7.35
N TYR A 17 1.70 3.19 7.08
CA TYR A 17 2.93 3.30 6.29
C TYR A 17 2.71 2.68 4.91
N VAL A 18 2.37 3.51 3.93
CA VAL A 18 1.95 3.08 2.60
C VAL A 18 3.10 3.22 1.61
N ILE A 19 3.54 2.10 1.03
CA ILE A 19 4.52 2.10 -0.06
C ILE A 19 3.82 2.00 -1.41
N LYS A 20 4.46 2.54 -2.46
CA LYS A 20 4.00 2.41 -3.85
C LYS A 20 4.97 1.60 -4.69
N LEU A 21 4.42 0.66 -5.44
CA LEU A 21 5.15 -0.27 -6.27
C LEU A 21 4.96 0.05 -7.77
N LYS A 22 5.82 -0.51 -8.62
CA LYS A 22 5.83 -0.20 -10.07
C LYS A 22 4.52 -0.54 -10.78
N ASN A 23 3.86 -1.62 -10.36
CA ASN A 23 2.60 -2.09 -10.93
C ASN A 23 1.91 -3.08 -9.97
N GLN A 24 0.67 -3.45 -10.29
CA GLN A 24 -0.13 -4.39 -9.50
C GLN A 24 0.52 -5.77 -9.36
N LYS A 25 1.13 -6.29 -10.44
CA LYS A 25 1.75 -7.63 -10.41
C LYS A 25 2.86 -7.72 -9.36
N ILE A 26 3.73 -6.72 -9.26
CA ILE A 26 4.80 -6.71 -8.25
C ILE A 26 4.24 -6.45 -6.85
N ARG A 27 3.17 -5.64 -6.72
CA ARG A 27 2.48 -5.38 -5.46
C ARG A 27 1.87 -6.65 -4.89
N ASP A 28 1.11 -7.39 -5.70
CA ASP A 28 0.46 -8.64 -5.30
C ASP A 28 1.50 -9.72 -4.95
N ARG A 29 2.60 -9.82 -5.72
CA ARG A 29 3.72 -10.73 -5.40
C ARG A 29 4.40 -10.40 -4.08
N LEU A 30 4.66 -9.12 -3.81
CA LEU A 30 5.25 -8.69 -2.54
C LEU A 30 4.31 -8.98 -1.37
N GLN A 31 3.02 -8.68 -1.51
CA GLN A 31 2.02 -8.98 -0.49
C GLN A 31 1.98 -10.47 -0.14
N LEU A 32 1.97 -11.36 -1.15
CA LEU A 32 2.02 -12.80 -0.94
C LEU A 32 3.31 -13.24 -0.24
N TYR A 33 4.46 -12.79 -0.73
CA TYR A 33 5.77 -13.13 -0.15
C TYR A 33 5.88 -12.70 1.31
N LEU A 34 5.41 -11.50 1.65
CA LEU A 34 5.38 -11.02 3.04
C LEU A 34 4.44 -11.88 3.90
N ALA A 35 3.27 -12.26 3.38
CA ALA A 35 2.34 -13.14 4.09
C ALA A 35 2.94 -14.53 4.37
N GLU A 36 3.65 -15.12 3.41
CA GLU A 36 4.38 -16.39 3.57
C GLU A 36 5.50 -16.29 4.62
N ASN A 37 6.07 -15.11 4.80
CA ASN A 37 7.04 -14.80 5.84
C ASN A 37 6.40 -14.36 7.18
N GLY A 38 5.09 -14.49 7.32
CA GLY A 38 4.35 -14.14 8.54
C GLY A 38 4.25 -12.64 8.80
N ILE A 39 4.26 -11.82 7.74
CA ILE A 39 4.10 -10.37 7.78
C ILE A 39 2.77 -10.03 7.10
N SER A 40 1.79 -9.57 7.87
CA SER A 40 0.49 -9.15 7.33
C SER A 40 0.59 -7.75 6.70
N THR A 41 -0.08 -7.55 5.57
CA THR A 41 -0.17 -6.25 4.88
C THR A 41 -1.60 -6.01 4.41
N VAL A 42 -1.96 -4.73 4.20
CA VAL A 42 -3.33 -4.33 3.88
C VAL A 42 -3.36 -3.38 2.69
N LEU A 43 -4.45 -3.41 1.91
CA LEU A 43 -4.72 -2.47 0.83
C LEU A 43 -5.70 -1.38 1.29
N HIS A 44 -5.30 -0.12 1.15
CA HIS A 44 -6.11 1.05 1.51
C HIS A 44 -6.21 2.02 0.32
N TYR A 45 -7.08 1.80 -0.66
CA TYR A 45 -8.08 0.73 -0.77
C TYR A 45 -7.95 0.02 -2.13
N PRO A 46 -8.32 -1.27 -2.25
CA PRO A 46 -8.14 -2.03 -3.49
C PRO A 46 -9.06 -1.58 -4.62
N ILE A 47 -10.24 -1.04 -4.30
CA ILE A 47 -11.21 -0.53 -5.27
C ILE A 47 -11.35 0.99 -5.06
N PRO A 48 -11.00 1.82 -6.05
CA PRO A 48 -11.25 3.25 -6.04
C PRO A 48 -12.71 3.58 -5.73
N VAL A 49 -12.96 4.64 -4.96
CA VAL A 49 -14.31 5.02 -4.51
C VAL A 49 -15.30 5.15 -5.67
N HIS A 50 -14.89 5.74 -6.80
CA HIS A 50 -15.76 5.93 -7.96
C HIS A 50 -16.14 4.64 -8.70
N LEU A 51 -15.48 3.51 -8.39
CA LEU A 51 -15.77 2.19 -8.96
C LEU A 51 -16.41 1.25 -7.94
N GLN A 52 -16.63 1.68 -6.70
CA GLN A 52 -17.36 0.88 -5.73
C GLN A 52 -18.85 0.86 -6.07
N GLU A 53 -19.49 -0.31 -5.93
CA GLU A 53 -20.90 -0.53 -6.31
C GLU A 53 -21.85 0.50 -5.68
N ALA A 54 -21.58 0.89 -4.42
CA ALA A 54 -22.35 1.89 -3.70
C ALA A 54 -22.41 3.26 -4.40
N TYR A 55 -21.46 3.58 -5.27
CA TYR A 55 -21.36 4.84 -6.00
C TYR A 55 -21.74 4.75 -7.48
N ASN A 56 -22.25 3.60 -7.94
CA ASN A 56 -22.66 3.42 -9.35
C ASN A 56 -23.66 4.48 -9.84
N PHE A 57 -24.50 5.01 -8.95
CA PHE A 57 -25.48 6.05 -9.26
C PHE A 57 -24.85 7.37 -9.73
N LEU A 58 -23.55 7.60 -9.48
CA LEU A 58 -22.82 8.78 -9.95
C LEU A 58 -22.36 8.64 -11.41
N GLY A 59 -22.45 7.46 -12.02
CA GLY A 59 -22.17 7.25 -13.45
C GLY A 59 -20.69 7.32 -13.85
N HIS A 60 -19.76 7.26 -12.88
CA HIS A 60 -18.33 7.21 -13.14
C HIS A 60 -17.90 5.84 -13.69
N LYS A 61 -16.82 5.84 -14.47
CA LYS A 61 -16.24 4.64 -15.10
C LYS A 61 -14.71 4.63 -14.98
N VAL A 62 -14.13 3.47 -15.29
CA VAL A 62 -12.67 3.30 -15.41
C VAL A 62 -12.12 4.33 -16.39
N GLY A 63 -11.04 5.00 -16.00
CA GLY A 63 -10.38 6.04 -16.78
C GLY A 63 -10.84 7.46 -16.42
N ASP A 64 -11.93 7.65 -15.67
CA ASP A 64 -12.34 8.98 -15.22
C ASP A 64 -11.35 9.55 -14.17
N PHE A 65 -10.71 8.67 -13.38
CA PHE A 65 -9.74 9.07 -12.34
C PHE A 65 -8.45 8.21 -12.39
N PRO A 66 -7.60 8.39 -13.42
CA PRO A 66 -6.49 7.48 -13.70
C PRO A 66 -5.42 7.45 -12.60
N ARG A 67 -5.22 8.57 -11.89
CA ARG A 67 -4.28 8.62 -10.75
C ARG A 67 -4.78 7.79 -9.57
N THR A 68 -6.07 7.87 -9.25
CA THR A 68 -6.70 7.10 -8.18
C THR A 68 -6.65 5.61 -8.49
N GLU A 69 -6.98 5.23 -9.72
CA GLU A 69 -6.93 3.84 -10.21
C GLU A 69 -5.50 3.28 -10.21
N THR A 70 -4.52 4.09 -10.63
CA THR A 70 -3.11 3.70 -10.55
C THR A 70 -2.71 3.46 -9.10
N ASN A 71 -3.09 4.35 -8.19
CA ASN A 71 -2.73 4.21 -6.78
C ASN A 71 -3.38 2.97 -6.15
N SER A 72 -4.69 2.69 -6.34
CA SER A 72 -5.34 1.49 -5.77
C SER A 72 -4.65 0.19 -6.19
N ASN A 73 -4.16 0.17 -7.43
CA ASN A 73 -3.48 -0.98 -8.01
C ASN A 73 -2.02 -1.12 -7.56
N THR A 74 -1.37 -0.06 -7.06
CA THR A 74 0.08 -0.04 -6.84
C THR A 74 0.51 0.15 -5.40
N ILE A 75 -0.39 0.53 -4.49
CA ILE A 75 -0.05 0.72 -3.08
C ILE A 75 -0.15 -0.56 -2.26
N LEU A 76 0.64 -0.63 -1.20
CA LEU A 76 0.60 -1.66 -0.16
C LEU A 76 0.90 -1.01 1.20
N SER A 77 0.05 -1.25 2.21
CA SER A 77 0.29 -0.77 3.57
C SER A 77 1.08 -1.80 4.36
N LEU A 78 2.23 -1.37 4.89
CA LEU A 78 3.06 -2.17 5.77
C LEU A 78 2.54 -2.13 7.23
N PRO A 79 2.91 -3.09 8.09
CA PRO A 79 2.57 -3.05 9.51
C PRO A 79 2.99 -1.73 10.15
N MET A 80 2.04 -1.07 10.80
CA MET A 80 2.26 0.16 11.54
C MET A 80 1.25 0.25 12.69
N PHE A 81 1.72 0.10 13.92
CA PHE A 81 0.91 0.20 15.14
C PHE A 81 1.80 0.48 16.36
N PRO A 82 1.28 1.07 17.45
CA PRO A 82 2.11 1.51 18.59
C PRO A 82 2.95 0.42 19.28
N GLY A 83 2.53 -0.84 19.18
CA GLY A 83 3.18 -2.00 19.82
C GLY A 83 4.19 -2.73 18.94
N ILE A 84 4.45 -2.27 17.72
CA ILE A 84 5.41 -2.92 16.82
C ILE A 84 6.83 -2.79 17.38
N THR A 85 7.59 -3.88 17.40
CA THR A 85 8.95 -3.92 17.93
C THR A 85 9.99 -3.64 16.85
N ASP A 86 11.18 -3.17 17.25
CA ASP A 86 12.31 -2.99 16.32
C ASP A 86 12.67 -4.28 15.57
N LYS A 87 12.54 -5.44 16.24
CA LYS A 87 12.79 -6.75 15.61
C LYS A 87 11.78 -7.04 14.50
N GLU A 88 10.51 -6.71 14.70
CA GLU A 88 9.47 -6.86 13.68
C GLU A 88 9.67 -5.87 12.54
N ILE A 89 10.06 -4.62 12.83
CA ILE A 89 10.41 -3.63 11.80
C ILE A 89 11.59 -4.14 10.95
N ILE A 90 12.66 -4.62 11.59
CA ILE A 90 13.82 -5.18 10.89
C ILE A 90 13.39 -6.37 10.03
N LYS A 91 12.54 -7.26 10.55
CA LYS A 91 12.01 -8.39 9.78
C LYS A 91 11.27 -7.92 8.52
N VAL A 92 10.41 -6.91 8.63
CA VAL A 92 9.72 -6.31 7.46
C VAL A 92 10.72 -5.77 6.45
N VAL A 93 11.70 -4.99 6.91
CA VAL A 93 12.71 -4.38 6.04
C VAL A 93 13.55 -5.43 5.31
N GLU A 94 14.06 -6.44 6.03
CA GLU A 94 14.89 -7.49 5.45
C GLU A 94 14.10 -8.38 4.48
N SER A 95 12.86 -8.75 4.80
CA SER A 95 12.00 -9.48 3.86
C SER A 95 11.73 -8.69 2.58
N ILE A 96 11.52 -7.36 2.68
CA ILE A 96 11.35 -6.52 1.48
C ILE A 96 12.64 -6.47 0.66
N LYS A 97 13.81 -6.33 1.29
CA LYS A 97 15.10 -6.34 0.59
C LYS A 97 15.36 -7.67 -0.13
N GLU A 98 15.10 -8.79 0.56
CA GLU A 98 15.28 -10.13 0.00
C GLU A 98 14.39 -10.35 -1.22
N PHE A 99 13.13 -9.91 -1.17
CA PHE A 99 12.21 -10.00 -2.31
C PHE A 99 12.69 -9.23 -3.56
N PHE A 100 13.43 -8.14 -3.38
CA PHE A 100 13.91 -7.28 -4.47
C PHE A 100 15.38 -7.52 -4.88
N SER A 101 16.07 -8.45 -4.21
CA SER A 101 17.42 -8.87 -4.57
C SER A 101 17.41 -9.75 -5.82
#